data_AF-A0A6S6G6I1-F1
#
_entry.id   AF-A0A6S6G6I1-F1
#
_cell.length_a   1.000
_cell.length_b   1.000
_cell.length_c   1.000
_cell.angle_alpha   90.00
_cell.angle_beta   90.00
_cell.angle_gamma   90.00
#
_symmetry.space_group_name_H-M   'P 1'
#
loop_
_entity.id
_entity.type
_entity.pdbx_description
1 polymer ?
#
loop_
_entity_poly.entity_id
_entity_poly.type
_entity_poly.pdbx_seq_one_letter_code
_entity_poly.pdbx_strand_id
1 'polypeptide(L)' 'MGDDKSGESHFSVTVESEKFVGLNRVARQRLINTALADLLATRIHALAISARAPGE' A
#
# COMPACT_ATOMS: atom_id res chain seq x y z
N MET A 1 2.39 -32.35 1.08
CA MET A 1 2.20 -31.65 -0.21
C MET A 1 1.45 -30.38 0.14
N GLY A 2 2.08 -29.21 -0.06
CA GLY A 2 1.80 -27.97 0.66
C GLY A 2 0.40 -27.38 0.44
N ASP A 3 -0.29 -27.22 1.57
CA ASP A 3 -0.99 -26.06 2.09
C ASP A 3 -1.82 -25.18 1.13
N ASP A 4 -3.12 -25.29 1.39
CA ASP A 4 -4.32 -24.58 0.95
C ASP A 4 -4.15 -23.10 0.53
N LYS A 5 -4.48 -22.81 -0.73
CA LYS A 5 -4.52 -21.47 -1.33
C LYS A 5 -5.74 -20.63 -0.92
N SER A 6 -5.99 -20.45 0.37
CA SER A 6 -7.22 -19.78 0.85
C SER A 6 -7.00 -18.53 1.73
N GLY A 7 -5.74 -18.12 1.98
CA GLY A 7 -5.44 -17.08 2.99
C GLY A 7 -4.83 -15.78 2.50
N GLU A 8 -4.29 -15.72 1.28
CA GLU A 8 -3.50 -14.57 0.82
C GLU A 8 -4.42 -13.45 0.30
N SER A 9 -4.99 -12.71 1.25
CA SER A 9 -5.83 -11.56 0.94
C SER A 9 -4.96 -10.43 0.38
N HIS A 10 -4.77 -10.43 -0.94
CA HIS A 10 -4.10 -9.36 -1.67
C HIS A 10 -5.01 -8.13 -1.68
N PHE A 11 -4.64 -7.08 -0.95
CA PHE A 11 -5.43 -5.84 -0.92
C PHE A 11 -4.80 -4.79 -1.81
N SER A 12 -5.60 -4.11 -2.63
CA SER A 12 -5.16 -2.94 -3.38
C SER A 12 -5.73 -1.68 -2.74
N VAL A 13 -4.87 -0.72 -2.44
CA VAL A 13 -5.25 0.55 -1.83
C VAL A 13 -4.80 1.68 -2.74
N THR A 14 -5.76 2.52 -3.14
CA THR A 14 -5.49 3.76 -3.86
C THR A 14 -5.62 4.91 -2.89
N VAL A 15 -4.56 5.69 -2.75
CA VAL A 15 -4.52 6.86 -1.88
C VAL A 15 -4.24 8.08 -2.74
N GLU A 16 -5.16 9.04 -2.69
CA GLU A 16 -4.98 10.36 -3.29
C GLU A 16 -4.76 11.39 -2.19
N SER A 17 -3.69 12.18 -2.28
CA SER A 17 -3.39 13.22 -1.29
C SER A 17 -2.46 14.29 -1.86
N GLU A 18 -2.72 15.54 -1.49
CA GLU A 18 -1.84 16.69 -1.82
C GLU A 18 -0.42 16.51 -1.27
N LYS A 19 -0.26 15.70 -0.20
CA LYS A 19 1.04 15.33 0.36
C LYS A 19 1.96 14.64 -0.66
N PHE A 20 1.41 14.07 -1.73
CA PHE A 20 2.16 13.39 -2.78
C PHE A 20 2.62 14.32 -3.92
N VAL A 21 2.18 15.58 -3.93
CA VAL A 21 2.59 16.59 -4.91
C VAL A 21 4.11 16.83 -4.78
N GLY A 22 4.84 16.73 -5.88
CA GLY A 22 6.30 16.89 -5.90
C GLY A 22 7.10 15.74 -5.27
N LEU A 23 6.45 14.71 -4.72
CA LEU A 23 7.13 13.51 -4.22
C LEU A 23 7.35 12.49 -5.32
N ASN A 24 8.54 11.90 -5.32
CA ASN A 24 8.89 10.82 -6.24
C ASN A 24 8.16 9.52 -5.87
N ARG A 25 7.96 8.61 -6.83
CA ARG A 25 7.19 7.35 -6.65
C ARG A 25 7.59 6.57 -5.39
N VAL A 26 8.89 6.43 -5.13
CA VAL A 26 9.42 5.71 -3.95
C VAL A 26 9.08 6.43 -2.64
N ALA A 27 9.15 7.76 -2.62
CA ALA A 27 8.80 8.55 -1.43
C ALA A 27 7.31 8.41 -1.10
N ARG A 28 6.44 8.45 -2.13
CA ARG A 28 5.00 8.19 -1.98
C ARG A 28 4.74 6.79 -1.40
N GLN A 29 5.39 5.76 -1.94
CA GLN A 29 5.28 4.40 -1.42
C GLN A 29 5.81 4.26 0.01
N ARG A 30 6.93 4.92 0.38
CA ARG A 30 7.43 4.89 1.76
C ARG A 30 6.46 5.51 2.74
N LEU A 31 5.84 6.64 2.40
CA LEU A 31 4.83 7.28 3.26
C LEU A 31 3.64 6.35 3.50
N ILE A 32 3.11 5.76 2.44
CA ILE A 32 1.97 4.86 2.55
C ILE A 32 2.35 3.56 3.26
N ASN A 33 3.51 2.98 2.96
CA ASN A 33 4.02 1.81 3.69
C ASN A 33 4.23 2.12 5.17
N THR A 34 4.69 3.33 5.53
CA THR A 34 4.84 3.72 6.94
C THR A 34 3.48 3.83 7.62
N ALA A 35 2.49 4.45 6.95
CA ALA A 35 1.13 4.59 7.47
C ALA A 35 0.39 3.24 7.56
N LEU A 36 0.61 2.34 6.61
CA LEU A 36 0.04 1.00 6.58
C LEU A 36 0.88 -0.05 7.31
N ALA A 37 2.11 0.25 7.75
CA ALA A 37 2.98 -0.72 8.44
C ALA A 37 2.30 -1.30 9.67
N ASP A 38 1.57 -0.45 10.40
CA ASP A 38 0.78 -0.84 11.57
C ASP A 38 -0.36 -1.81 11.20
N LEU A 39 -1.07 -1.54 10.10
CA LEU A 39 -2.15 -2.38 9.58
C LEU A 39 -1.64 -3.71 8.98
N LEU A 40 -0.51 -3.65 8.25
CA LEU A 40 0.21 -4.77 7.66
C LEU A 40 0.66 -5.78 8.70
N ALA A 41 1.21 -5.28 9.82
CA ALA A 41 1.77 -6.12 10.88
C ALA A 41 0.73 -7.09 11.48
N THR A 42 -0.55 -6.72 11.44
CA THR A 42 -1.61 -7.50 12.08
C THR A 42 -2.31 -8.53 11.19
N ARG A 43 -2.53 -8.27 9.88
CA ARG A 43 -3.47 -9.11 9.10
C ARG A 43 -3.21 -9.29 7.59
N ILE A 44 -2.27 -8.58 6.96
CA ILE A 44 -2.19 -8.56 5.48
C ILE A 44 -0.84 -9.11 4.99
N HIS A 45 -0.87 -10.12 4.13
CA HIS A 45 0.34 -10.75 3.57
C HIS A 45 0.94 -9.98 2.38
N ALA A 46 0.11 -9.35 1.55
CA ALA A 46 0.58 -8.50 0.46
C ALA A 46 -0.45 -7.41 0.14
N LEU A 47 0.03 -6.19 -0.10
CA LEU A 47 -0.83 -5.10 -0.55
C LEU A 47 -0.19 -4.26 -1.66
N ALA A 48 -1.02 -3.96 -2.67
CA ALA A 48 -0.68 -3.12 -3.78
C ALA A 48 -1.03 -1.67 -3.42
N ILE A 49 -0.04 -0.80 -3.45
CA ILE A 49 -0.19 0.62 -3.10
C ILE A 49 -0.14 1.46 -4.37
N SER A 50 -1.22 2.19 -4.63
CA SER A 50 -1.31 3.21 -5.68
C SER A 50 -1.39 4.59 -5.04
N ALA A 51 -0.34 5.40 -5.21
CA ALA A 51 -0.23 6.73 -4.62
C ALA A 51 -0.34 7.83 -5.69
N ARG A 52 -1.42 8.62 -5.66
CA ARG A 52 -1.74 9.62 -6.68
C ARG A 52 -1.75 11.01 -6.06
N ALA A 53 -1.13 11.98 -6.72
CA ALA A 53 -1.31 13.38 -6.33
C ALA A 53 -2.62 13.90 -6.96
N PRO A 54 -3.44 14.69 -6.23
CA PRO A 54 -4.62 15.31 -6.80
C PRO A 54 -4.17 16.29 -7.90
N GLY A 55 -4.70 16.11 -9.11
CA GLY A 55 -4.35 16.91 -10.28
C GLY A 55 -3.29 16.31 -11.21
N GLU A 56 -2.86 15.06 -10.97
CA GLU A 56 -2.04 14.25 -11.91
C GLU A 56 -2.92 13.45 -12.89
#